data_AF-A0A2P2D3U7-F1
#
_entry.id   AF-A0A2P2D3U7-F1
#
_cell.length_a   1.000
_cell.length_b   1.000
_cell.length_c   1.000
_cell.angle_alpha   90.00
_cell.angle_beta   90.00
_cell.angle_gamma   90.00
#
_symmetry.space_group_name_H-M   'P 1'
#
loop_
_entity.id
_entity.type
_entity.pdbx_description
1 polymer ?
#
loop_
_entity_poly.entity_id
_entity_poly.type
_entity_poly.pdbx_seq_one_letter_code
_entity_poly.pdbx_strand_id
1 'polypeptide(L)'
;MFNKKGTYGDFLKSEEGIATNILASRLQSLEENGLIEKSDHPDSKAKVLYMLTQKGIDLLPVFFEIYIWAEKYFDIPKEIKAALKEAKKDKESFIRSKTKELRK
;
A
#
# COMPACT_ATOMS: atom_id res chain seq x y z
N MET A 1 -6.92 4.60 -3.62
CA MET A 1 -6.96 3.47 -2.64
C MET A 1 -5.93 2.39 -2.98
N PHE A 2 -5.27 1.75 -2.00
CA PHE A 2 -4.31 0.65 -2.24
C PHE A 2 -5.01 -0.71 -2.31
N ASN A 3 -4.85 -1.45 -3.42
CA ASN A 3 -5.48 -2.78 -3.63
C ASN A 3 -7.00 -2.84 -3.37
N LYS A 4 -7.73 -1.72 -3.58
CA LYS A 4 -9.16 -1.56 -3.26
C LYS A 4 -9.53 -1.82 -1.79
N LYS A 5 -8.54 -1.86 -0.90
CA LYS A 5 -8.73 -1.97 0.55
C LYS A 5 -8.49 -0.61 1.17
N GLY A 6 -9.31 -0.25 2.13
CA GLY A 6 -9.16 1.03 2.80
C GLY A 6 -9.81 1.10 4.17
N THR A 7 -10.61 0.11 4.57
CA THR A 7 -11.20 0.10 5.91
C THR A 7 -10.45 -0.84 6.83
N TYR A 8 -10.59 -0.63 8.15
CA TYR A 8 -10.04 -1.57 9.15
C TYR A 8 -10.50 -3.01 8.89
N GLY A 9 -11.77 -3.20 8.51
CA GLY A 9 -12.32 -4.51 8.19
C GLY A 9 -11.70 -5.15 6.94
N ASP A 10 -11.31 -4.35 5.94
CA ASP A 10 -10.61 -4.86 4.76
C ASP A 10 -9.21 -5.35 5.13
N PHE A 11 -8.47 -4.56 5.92
CA PHE A 11 -7.14 -4.94 6.39
C PHE A 11 -7.17 -6.18 7.30
N LEU A 12 -8.16 -6.28 8.18
CA LEU A 12 -8.32 -7.44 9.07
C LEU A 12 -8.60 -8.74 8.29
N LYS A 13 -9.31 -8.66 7.16
CA LYS A 13 -9.61 -9.81 6.28
C LYS A 13 -8.50 -10.10 5.27
N SER A 14 -7.40 -9.37 5.32
CA SER A 14 -6.32 -9.54 4.35
C SER A 14 -5.44 -10.75 4.69
N GLU A 15 -4.72 -11.25 3.69
CA GLU A 15 -3.94 -12.50 3.76
C GLU A 15 -2.81 -12.45 4.80
N GLU A 16 -2.39 -11.25 5.21
CA GLU A 16 -1.37 -11.01 6.22
C GLU A 16 -1.78 -11.53 7.62
N GLY A 17 -3.07 -11.73 7.87
CA GLY A 17 -3.56 -12.36 9.11
C GLY A 17 -3.19 -11.61 10.40
N ILE A 18 -3.12 -10.27 10.35
CA ILE A 18 -2.65 -9.44 11.46
C ILE A 18 -3.69 -9.44 12.60
N ALA A 19 -3.25 -9.74 13.83
CA ALA A 19 -4.09 -9.66 15.02
C ALA A 19 -4.65 -8.24 15.23
N THR A 20 -5.87 -8.14 15.78
CA THR A 20 -6.64 -6.88 15.87
C THR A 20 -5.90 -5.76 16.60
N ASN A 21 -5.31 -6.06 17.76
CA ASN A 21 -4.54 -5.08 18.54
C ASN A 21 -3.29 -4.59 17.79
N ILE A 22 -2.61 -5.49 17.06
CA ILE A 22 -1.43 -5.14 16.27
C ILE A 22 -1.81 -4.31 15.05
N LEU A 23 -2.91 -4.65 14.38
CA LEU A 23 -3.41 -3.89 13.24
C LEU A 23 -3.79 -2.46 13.67
N ALA A 24 -4.52 -2.31 14.77
CA ALA A 24 -4.88 -1.01 15.31
C ALA A 24 -3.64 -0.16 15.63
N SER A 25 -2.66 -0.73 16.33
CA SER A 25 -1.40 -0.05 16.67
C SER A 25 -0.60 0.36 15.42
N ARG A 26 -0.53 -0.51 14.40
CA ARG A 26 0.18 -0.18 13.15
C ARG A 26 -0.50 0.93 12.37
N LEU A 27 -1.83 0.89 12.24
CA LEU A 27 -2.58 1.96 11.56
C LEU A 27 -2.44 3.30 12.29
N GLN A 28 -2.52 3.30 13.62
CA GLN A 28 -2.24 4.49 14.43
C GLN A 28 -0.83 5.02 14.18
N SER A 29 0.19 4.16 14.22
CA SER A 29 1.57 4.58 14.00
C SER A 29 1.78 5.14 12.59
N LEU A 30 1.19 4.54 11.55
CA LEU A 30 1.26 5.04 10.18
C LEU A 30 0.57 6.42 10.05
N GLU A 31 -0.53 6.63 10.75
CA GLU A 31 -1.26 7.91 10.79
C GLU A 31 -0.45 8.99 11.51
N GLU A 32 0.07 8.69 12.70
CA GLU A 32 0.92 9.60 13.49
C GLU A 32 2.19 10.00 12.74
N ASN A 33 2.74 9.10 11.92
CA ASN A 33 3.88 9.39 11.06
C ASN A 33 3.49 10.07 9.73
N GLY A 34 2.20 10.35 9.51
CA GLY A 34 1.69 11.03 8.33
C GLY A 34 1.86 10.24 7.03
N LEU A 35 1.94 8.91 7.09
CA LEU A 35 1.98 8.04 5.91
C LEU A 35 0.58 7.72 5.39
N ILE A 36 -0.38 7.66 6.31
CA ILE A 36 -1.80 7.53 6.00
C ILE A 36 -2.60 8.61 6.72
N GLU A 37 -3.82 8.84 6.26
CA GLU A 37 -4.81 9.70 6.90
C GLU A 37 -6.17 9.01 6.92
N LYS A 38 -7.02 9.39 7.88
CA LYS A 38 -8.40 8.97 7.96
C LYS A 38 -9.30 9.92 7.16
N SER A 39 -10.30 9.34 6.49
CA SER A 39 -11.37 10.04 5.80
C SER A 39 -12.70 9.33 6.04
N ASP A 40 -13.79 10.06 5.90
CA ASP A 40 -15.13 9.50 5.99
C ASP A 40 -15.39 8.53 4.84
N HIS A 41 -15.97 7.37 5.14
CA HIS A 41 -16.34 6.43 4.08
C HIS A 41 -17.58 6.96 3.34
N PRO A 42 -17.56 7.07 2.00
CA PRO A 42 -18.62 7.71 1.22
C PRO A 42 -19.99 7.06 1.42
N ASP A 43 -20.03 5.73 1.51
CA ASP A 43 -21.28 4.97 1.63
C ASP A 43 -21.70 4.62 3.07
N SER A 44 -20.87 4.91 4.09
CA SER A 44 -21.14 4.44 5.44
C SER A 44 -20.48 5.28 6.52
N LYS A 45 -21.28 6.02 7.30
CA LYS A 45 -20.80 6.81 8.45
C LYS A 45 -20.19 5.97 9.58
N ALA A 46 -20.42 4.66 9.59
CA ALA A 46 -19.86 3.75 10.59
C ALA A 46 -18.46 3.25 10.24
N LYS A 47 -17.97 3.52 9.02
CA LYS A 47 -16.67 3.07 8.54
C LYS A 47 -15.72 4.24 8.36
N VAL A 48 -14.48 4.01 8.75
CA VAL A 48 -13.35 4.92 8.49
C VAL A 48 -12.58 4.39 7.28
N LEU A 49 -12.25 5.29 6.36
CA LEU A 49 -11.36 5.03 5.24
C LEU A 49 -9.95 5.52 5.59
N TYR A 50 -8.95 4.67 5.40
CA TYR A 50 -7.54 4.99 5.50
C TYR A 50 -6.99 5.20 4.09
N MET A 51 -6.40 6.35 3.84
CA MET A 51 -5.82 6.73 2.55
C MET A 51 -4.33 7.02 2.70
N LEU A 52 -3.55 6.74 1.66
CA LEU A 52 -2.14 7.14 1.64
C LEU A 52 -2.05 8.66 1.48
N THR A 53 -1.20 9.28 2.30
CA THR A 53 -0.82 10.68 2.08
C THR A 53 0.20 10.76 0.94
N GLN A 54 0.54 11.99 0.51
CA GLN A 54 1.64 12.16 -0.45
C GLN A 54 2.96 11.55 0.06
N LYS A 55 3.26 11.71 1.36
CA LYS A 55 4.43 11.11 2.00
C LYS A 55 4.42 9.59 1.91
N GLY A 56 3.25 8.96 2.08
CA GLY A 56 3.08 7.51 1.91
C GLY A 56 3.29 7.05 0.46
N ILE A 57 2.77 7.82 -0.51
CA ILE A 57 2.90 7.51 -1.94
C ILE A 57 4.36 7.65 -2.40
N ASP A 58 5.10 8.62 -1.89
CA ASP A 58 6.50 8.87 -2.24
C ASP A 58 7.45 7.74 -1.77
N LEU A 59 6.97 6.79 -0.95
CA LEU A 59 7.73 5.58 -0.59
C LEU A 59 7.71 4.49 -1.66
N LEU A 60 6.84 4.58 -2.68
CA LEU A 60 6.76 3.60 -3.76
C LEU A 60 8.13 3.23 -4.37
N PRO A 61 9.01 4.17 -4.74
CA PRO A 61 10.31 3.85 -5.32
C PRO A 61 11.17 2.97 -4.40
N VAL A 62 11.08 3.17 -3.09
CA VAL A 62 11.82 2.39 -2.09
C VAL A 62 11.29 0.96 -2.01
N PHE A 63 9.96 0.79 -2.00
CA PHE A 63 9.36 -0.54 -2.04
C PHE A 63 9.75 -1.31 -3.31
N PHE A 64 9.85 -0.64 -4.46
CA PHE A 64 10.33 -1.28 -5.68
C PHE A 64 11.74 -1.84 -5.55
N GLU A 65 12.67 -1.09 -4.94
CA GLU A 65 14.02 -1.58 -4.70
C GLU A 65 14.05 -2.78 -3.74
N ILE A 66 13.21 -2.76 -2.70
CA ILE A 66 13.04 -3.90 -1.79
C ILE A 66 12.55 -5.13 -2.58
N TYR A 67 11.59 -4.96 -3.48
CA TYR A 67 11.08 -6.08 -4.29
C TYR A 67 12.09 -6.60 -5.31
N ILE A 68 12.89 -5.72 -5.94
CA ILE A 68 13.99 -6.12 -6.85
C ILE A 68 15.05 -6.92 -6.08
N TRP A 69 15.37 -6.51 -4.85
CA TRP A 69 16.24 -7.27 -3.97
C TRP A 69 15.60 -8.62 -3.60
N ALA A 70 14.33 -8.62 -3.19
CA ALA A 70 13.63 -9.82 -2.74
C ALA A 70 13.51 -10.89 -3.84
N GLU A 71 13.26 -10.49 -5.08
CA GLU A 71 13.18 -11.41 -6.24
C GLU A 71 14.48 -12.22 -6.45
N LYS A 72 15.64 -11.71 -6.01
CA LYS A 72 16.92 -12.43 -6.12
C LYS A 72 17.04 -13.57 -5.10
N TYR A 73 16.35 -13.49 -3.97
CA TYR A 73 16.57 -14.36 -2.81
C TYR A 73 15.33 -15.13 -2.36
N PHE A 74 14.14 -14.71 -2.78
CA PHE A 74 12.86 -15.27 -2.35
C PHE A 74 11.95 -15.56 -3.54
N ASP A 75 11.10 -16.58 -3.38
CA ASP A 75 9.99 -16.77 -4.29
C ASP A 75 8.87 -15.79 -3.96
N ILE A 76 8.73 -14.76 -4.79
CA ILE A 76 7.70 -13.73 -4.65
C ILE A 76 6.47 -14.06 -5.53
N PRO A 77 5.26 -13.61 -5.14
CA PRO A 77 4.04 -13.80 -5.92
C PRO A 77 4.16 -13.39 -7.39
N LYS A 78 3.47 -14.11 -8.28
CA LYS A 78 3.56 -13.91 -9.74
C LYS A 78 3.15 -12.50 -10.16
N GLU A 79 2.19 -11.92 -9.45
CA GLU A 79 1.67 -10.57 -9.67
C GLU A 79 2.76 -9.52 -9.41
N ILE A 80 3.56 -9.72 -8.34
CA ILE A 80 4.68 -8.85 -8.01
C ILE A 80 5.80 -9.03 -9.05
N LYS A 81 6.11 -10.25 -9.48
CA LYS A 81 7.10 -10.51 -10.56
C LYS A 81 6.71 -9.81 -11.86
N ALA A 82 5.43 -9.84 -12.23
CA ALA A 82 4.93 -9.16 -13.42
C ALA A 82 5.10 -7.64 -13.32
N ALA A 83 4.71 -7.04 -12.19
CA ALA A 83 4.89 -5.61 -11.94
C ALA A 83 6.38 -5.21 -11.94
N LEU A 84 7.26 -6.03 -11.36
CA LEU A 84 8.71 -5.80 -11.38
C LEU A 84 9.29 -5.85 -12.79
N LYS A 85 8.82 -6.78 -13.65
CA LYS A 85 9.27 -6.87 -15.04
C LYS A 85 8.91 -5.61 -15.82
N GLU A 86 7.74 -5.04 -15.58
CA GLU A 86 7.34 -3.76 -16.17
C GLU A 86 8.16 -2.59 -15.62
N ALA A 87 8.32 -2.53 -14.30
CA ALA A 87 9.12 -1.49 -13.63
C ALA A 87 10.60 -1.52 -14.05
N LYS A 88 11.18 -2.68 -14.36
CA LYS A 88 12.56 -2.79 -14.84
C LYS A 88 12.78 -2.26 -16.26
N LYS A 89 11.74 -2.20 -17.11
CA LYS A 89 11.85 -1.66 -18.48
C LYS A 89 11.98 -0.14 -18.46
N ASP A 90 11.15 0.52 -17.65
CA ASP A 90 11.16 1.96 -17.44
C ASP A 90 10.63 2.26 -16.03
N LYS A 91 11.56 2.35 -15.08
CA LYS A 91 11.26 2.53 -13.66
C LYS A 91 10.55 3.85 -13.39
N GLU A 92 10.99 4.91 -14.06
CA GLU A 92 10.43 6.24 -13.82
C GLU A 92 8.99 6.35 -14.34
N SER A 93 8.74 5.90 -15.56
CA SER A 93 7.40 5.93 -16.14
C SER A 93 6.44 5.06 -15.36
N PHE A 94 6.90 3.87 -14.93
CA PHE A 94 6.13 2.98 -14.08
C PHE A 94 5.75 3.64 -12.74
N ILE A 95 6.74 4.21 -12.03
CA ILE A 95 6.50 4.90 -10.74
C ILE A 95 5.54 6.07 -10.94
N ARG A 96 5.75 6.91 -11.96
CA ARG A 96 4.86 8.05 -12.25
C ARG A 96 3.42 7.59 -12.47
N SER A 97 3.24 6.51 -13.22
CA SER A 97 1.91 5.92 -13.47
C SER A 97 1.26 5.44 -12.17
N LYS A 98 1.98 4.68 -11.34
CA LYS A 98 1.48 4.16 -10.07
C LYS A 98 1.20 5.25 -9.02
N THR A 99 2.06 6.26 -8.94
CA THR A 99 1.82 7.45 -8.10
C THR A 99 0.53 8.15 -8.51
N LYS A 100 0.26 8.31 -9.81
CA LYS A 100 -0.98 8.92 -10.31
C LYS A 100 -2.22 8.06 -10.02
N GLU A 101 -2.08 6.74 -10.06
CA GLU A 101 -3.15 5.79 -9.70
C GLU A 101 -3.51 5.88 -8.20
N LEU A 102 -2.52 5.96 -7.32
CA LEU A 102 -2.73 6.00 -5.86
C LEU A 102 -3.25 7.34 -5.33
N ARG A 103 -3.04 8.43 -6.08
CA ARG A 103 -3.63 9.75 -5.78
C ARG A 103 -5.14 9.83 -6.06
N LYS A 104 -5.72 8.82 -6.70
CA LYS A 104 -7.16 8.71 -6.98
C LYS A 104 -7.85 7.80 -5.96
#